data_AF-A0A967GR17-F1
#
_entry.id   AF-A0A967GR17-F1
#
_cell.length_a   1.000
_cell.length_b   1.000
_cell.length_c   1.000
_cell.angle_alpha   90.00
_cell.angle_beta   90.00
_cell.angle_gamma   90.00
#
_symmetry.space_group_name_H-M   'P 1'
#
loop_
_entity.id
_entity.type
_entity.pdbx_description
1 polymer ?
#
loop_
_entity_poly.entity_id
_entity_poly.type
_entity_poly.pdbx_seq_one_letter_code
_entity_poly.pdbx_strand_id
1 'polypeptide(L)'
;LTCGWLLGMRAALLSLLLVPLASARLIQVDTDGELRAALPNLRAGDTLRLAPGRYQGGHRVTGLHGSARKPIIIEGIPGKPPRFENGKTGLHLTNCSHLTLRHLRFSGQRINGLNLDDGGDSATPAHHLVLENLHISEIGSGGNHDAFKLSGVDDFIVRGCTIT
;
A
#
# COMPACT_ATOMS: atom_id res chain seq x y z
N LEU A 1 74.28 -11.40 -11.77
CA LEU A 1 72.93 -11.79 -12.20
C LEU A 1 71.98 -11.45 -11.05
N THR A 2 71.16 -10.43 -11.27
CA THR A 2 70.21 -9.82 -10.34
C THR A 2 68.90 -10.61 -10.29
N CYS A 3 68.23 -10.65 -9.14
CA CYS A 3 66.77 -10.44 -9.05
C CYS A 3 66.29 -10.54 -7.60
N GLY A 4 65.85 -9.42 -7.04
CA GLY A 4 65.02 -9.39 -5.85
C GLY A 4 63.56 -9.71 -6.21
N TRP A 5 62.83 -10.28 -5.26
CA TRP A 5 61.38 -10.38 -5.32
C TRP A 5 60.79 -9.59 -4.14
N LEU A 6 60.15 -8.49 -4.49
CA LEU A 6 59.37 -7.63 -3.60
C LEU A 6 58.00 -8.26 -3.32
N LEU A 7 57.53 -7.94 -2.12
CA LEU A 7 56.25 -8.18 -1.47
C LEU A 7 55.01 -7.98 -2.37
N GLY A 8 53.94 -8.73 -2.06
CA GLY A 8 52.59 -8.46 -2.57
C GLY A 8 51.51 -8.84 -1.56
N MET A 9 51.38 -8.10 -0.45
CA MET A 9 50.17 -8.17 0.39
C MET A 9 49.00 -7.54 -0.37
N ARG A 10 48.06 -8.36 -0.84
CA ARG A 10 46.78 -7.87 -1.38
C ARG A 10 45.90 -7.39 -0.23
N ALA A 11 45.86 -6.08 0.01
CA ALA A 11 44.85 -5.48 0.87
C ALA A 11 43.47 -5.60 0.17
N ALA A 12 42.60 -6.45 0.70
CA ALA A 12 41.19 -6.47 0.30
C ALA A 12 40.49 -5.26 0.92
N LEU A 13 40.18 -4.24 0.11
CA LEU A 13 39.31 -3.15 0.53
C LEU A 13 37.89 -3.68 0.71
N LEU A 14 37.44 -3.86 1.95
CA LEU A 14 36.02 -3.99 2.28
C LEU A 14 35.36 -2.63 2.03
N SER A 15 34.72 -2.49 0.87
CA SER A 15 33.79 -1.39 0.59
C SER A 15 32.57 -1.55 1.50
N LEU A 16 32.54 -0.83 2.62
CA LEU A 16 31.36 -0.74 3.48
C LEU A 16 30.24 -0.05 2.69
N LEU A 17 29.34 -0.83 2.09
CA LEU A 17 28.13 -0.31 1.45
C LEU A 17 27.30 0.39 2.52
N LEU A 18 27.35 1.71 2.55
CA LEU A 18 26.45 2.54 3.34
C LEU A 18 25.05 2.39 2.73
N VAL A 19 24.29 1.39 3.18
CA VAL A 19 22.89 1.27 2.79
C VAL A 19 22.13 2.36 3.54
N PRO A 20 21.61 3.40 2.87
CA PRO A 20 20.83 4.41 3.57
C PRO A 20 19.62 3.72 4.18
N LEU A 21 19.48 3.79 5.51
CA LEU A 21 18.23 3.41 6.15
C LEU A 21 17.17 4.37 5.64
N ALA A 22 16.28 3.88 4.76
CA ALA A 22 15.05 4.60 4.46
C ALA A 22 14.29 4.79 5.78
N SER A 23 14.19 6.06 6.20
CA SER A 23 13.41 6.48 7.36
C SER A 23 11.94 6.38 7.02
N ALA A 24 11.13 5.92 7.97
CA ALA A 24 9.68 6.00 7.87
C ALA A 24 9.27 7.47 7.68
N ARG A 25 8.48 7.75 6.63
CA ARG A 25 7.95 9.09 6.35
C ARG A 25 6.49 9.16 6.76
N LEU A 26 6.09 10.23 7.45
CA LEU A 26 4.70 10.61 7.56
C LEU A 26 4.39 11.59 6.42
N ILE A 27 3.53 11.18 5.50
CA ILE A 27 3.09 11.97 4.35
C ILE A 27 1.64 12.37 4.63
N GLN A 28 1.40 13.66 4.85
CA GLN A 28 0.05 14.17 5.01
C GLN A 28 -0.49 14.64 3.66
N VAL A 29 -1.76 14.33 3.39
CA VAL A 29 -2.49 14.81 2.22
C VAL A 29 -3.86 15.32 2.65
N ASP A 30 -4.26 16.45 2.06
CA ASP A 30 -5.52 17.13 2.36
C ASP A 30 -6.49 17.11 1.16
N THR A 31 -5.97 16.78 -0.03
CA THR A 31 -6.73 16.79 -1.28
C THR A 31 -6.60 15.50 -2.08
N ASP A 32 -7.57 15.24 -2.96
CA ASP A 32 -7.51 14.12 -3.90
C ASP A 32 -6.31 14.21 -4.87
N GLY A 33 -5.91 15.43 -5.25
CA GLY A 33 -4.74 15.66 -6.10
C GLY A 33 -3.43 15.25 -5.43
N GLU A 34 -3.27 15.60 -4.15
CA GLU A 34 -2.11 15.18 -3.35
C GLU A 34 -2.10 13.69 -3.09
N LEU A 35 -3.26 13.09 -2.79
CA LEU A 35 -3.39 11.63 -2.68
C LEU A 35 -2.92 10.95 -3.97
N ARG A 36 -3.41 11.42 -5.12
CA ARG A 36 -3.05 10.89 -6.44
C ARG A 36 -1.55 10.98 -6.71
N ALA A 37 -0.90 12.07 -6.28
CA ALA A 37 0.54 12.26 -6.43
C ALA A 37 1.37 11.42 -5.45
N ALA A 38 0.92 11.26 -4.21
CA ALA A 38 1.67 10.60 -3.15
C ALA A 38 1.56 9.06 -3.20
N LEU A 39 0.37 8.53 -3.47
CA LEU A 39 0.06 7.10 -3.39
C LEU A 39 1.02 6.18 -4.19
N PRO A 40 1.38 6.46 -5.45
CA PRO A 40 2.29 5.58 -6.20
C PRO A 40 3.75 5.64 -5.72
N ASN A 41 4.11 6.59 -4.86
CA ASN A 41 5.47 6.87 -4.41
C ASN A 41 5.77 6.39 -2.99
N LEU A 42 4.83 5.65 -2.37
CA LEU A 42 5.01 5.07 -1.05
C LEU A 42 6.08 3.97 -1.07
N ARG A 43 6.82 3.88 0.03
CA ARG A 43 7.92 2.94 0.25
C ARG A 43 7.75 2.25 1.60
N ALA A 44 8.44 1.12 1.79
CA ALA A 44 8.41 0.37 3.04
C ALA A 44 8.64 1.27 4.27
N GLY A 45 7.66 1.27 5.18
CA GLY A 45 7.66 2.06 6.42
C GLY A 45 6.99 3.42 6.31
N ASP A 46 6.56 3.86 5.12
CA ASP A 46 5.81 5.10 4.98
C ASP A 46 4.41 5.00 5.58
N THR A 47 3.94 6.11 6.13
CA THR A 47 2.55 6.33 6.53
C THR A 47 1.98 7.48 5.70
N LEU A 48 0.99 7.18 4.86
CA LEU A 48 0.19 8.16 4.15
C LEU A 48 -1.07 8.47 4.98
N ARG A 49 -1.18 9.67 5.52
CA ARG A 49 -2.30 10.10 6.36
C ARG A 49 -3.17 11.12 5.63
N LEU A 50 -4.42 10.74 5.41
CA LEU A 50 -5.43 11.55 4.74
C LEU A 50 -6.20 12.37 5.77
N ALA A 51 -6.29 13.69 5.55
CA ALA A 51 -7.16 14.54 6.35
C ALA A 51 -8.66 14.27 6.05
N PRO A 52 -9.56 14.62 6.98
CA PRO A 52 -11.00 14.49 6.75
C PRO A 52 -11.44 15.26 5.50
N GLY A 53 -12.16 14.59 4.61
CA GLY A 53 -12.57 15.20 3.35
C GLY A 53 -13.21 14.18 2.40
N ARG A 54 -13.54 14.65 1.20
CA ARG A 54 -14.03 13.82 0.10
C ARG A 54 -12.90 13.57 -0.89
N TYR A 55 -12.71 12.31 -1.25
CA TYR A 55 -11.70 11.84 -2.18
C TYR A 55 -12.40 11.09 -3.31
N GLN A 56 -11.89 11.17 -4.52
CA GLN A 56 -12.45 10.41 -5.62
C GLN A 56 -12.06 8.93 -5.48
N GLY A 57 -12.97 8.03 -5.79
CA GLY A 57 -12.64 6.65 -6.08
C GLY A 57 -11.88 6.52 -7.40
N GLY A 58 -11.34 5.34 -7.64
CA GLY A 58 -10.67 4.96 -8.88
C GLY A 58 -9.17 5.11 -8.83
N HIS A 59 -8.59 5.32 -7.64
CA HIS A 59 -7.15 5.28 -7.46
C HIS A 59 -6.65 3.86 -7.68
N ARG A 60 -5.57 3.74 -8.46
CA ARG A 60 -4.94 2.47 -8.79
C ARG A 60 -3.46 2.57 -8.49
N VAL A 61 -2.90 1.55 -7.86
CA VAL A 61 -1.46 1.43 -7.66
C VAL A 61 -1.05 -0.03 -7.78
N THR A 62 0.17 -0.22 -8.28
CA THR A 62 0.76 -1.53 -8.47
C THR A 62 2.11 -1.57 -7.76
N GLY A 63 2.46 -2.68 -7.12
CA GLY A 63 3.83 -2.92 -6.64
C GLY A 63 4.22 -2.13 -5.38
N LEU A 64 3.27 -1.83 -4.49
CA LEU A 64 3.62 -1.29 -3.17
C LEU A 64 4.04 -2.42 -2.23
N HIS A 65 5.32 -2.45 -1.90
CA HIS A 65 5.90 -3.49 -1.06
C HIS A 65 6.49 -2.89 0.23
N GLY A 66 5.79 -3.14 1.34
CA GLY A 66 6.35 -3.00 2.67
C GLY A 66 7.20 -4.19 3.07
N SER A 67 7.50 -4.29 4.37
CA SER A 67 8.03 -5.52 4.97
C SER A 67 7.38 -5.77 6.32
N ALA A 68 7.52 -6.97 6.87
CA ALA A 68 6.99 -7.30 8.20
C ALA A 68 7.43 -6.32 9.31
N ARG A 69 8.64 -5.74 9.20
CA ARG A 69 9.16 -4.73 10.14
C ARG A 69 8.86 -3.28 9.75
N LYS A 70 8.52 -3.03 8.49
CA LYS A 70 8.27 -1.70 7.92
C LYS A 70 7.09 -1.78 6.95
N PRO A 71 5.86 -2.01 7.44
CA PRO A 71 4.69 -2.04 6.58
C PRO A 71 4.42 -0.63 6.01
N ILE A 72 3.72 -0.57 4.89
CA ILE A 72 3.14 0.68 4.38
C ILE A 72 1.79 0.88 5.07
N ILE A 73 1.53 2.08 5.57
CA ILE A 73 0.25 2.42 6.22
C ILE A 73 -0.42 3.51 5.39
N ILE A 74 -1.67 3.29 4.99
CA ILE A 74 -2.54 4.32 4.41
C ILE A 74 -3.71 4.47 5.37
N GLU A 75 -3.84 5.66 5.97
CA GLU A 75 -4.77 5.89 7.06
C GLU A 75 -5.55 7.19 6.94
N GLY A 76 -6.77 7.18 7.46
CA GLY A 76 -7.51 8.38 7.79
C GLY A 76 -7.42 8.73 9.27
N ILE A 77 -8.04 9.86 9.65
CA ILE A 77 -8.15 10.26 11.05
C ILE A 77 -9.27 9.45 11.74
N PRO A 78 -8.99 8.70 12.83
CA PRO A 78 -10.03 8.02 13.61
C PRO A 78 -11.16 8.97 14.03
N GLY A 79 -12.42 8.51 13.93
CA GLY A 79 -13.61 9.32 14.25
C GLY A 79 -13.98 10.37 13.19
N LYS A 80 -13.05 10.80 12.35
CA LYS A 80 -13.30 11.70 11.20
C LYS A 80 -12.68 11.14 9.91
N PRO A 81 -13.02 9.89 9.52
CA PRO A 81 -12.37 9.24 8.40
C PRO A 81 -12.71 9.96 7.08
N PRO A 82 -11.73 10.09 6.15
CA PRO A 82 -12.00 10.56 4.80
C PRO A 82 -12.96 9.62 4.08
N ARG A 83 -13.75 10.18 3.16
CA ARG A 83 -14.74 9.43 2.38
C ARG A 83 -14.33 9.40 0.91
N PHE A 84 -14.13 8.20 0.39
CA PHE A 84 -14.00 7.92 -1.03
C PHE A 84 -15.37 7.75 -1.64
N GLU A 85 -15.64 8.51 -2.70
CA GLU A 85 -16.91 8.52 -3.42
C GLU A 85 -16.69 8.48 -4.92
N ASN A 86 -17.74 8.14 -5.69
CA ASN A 86 -17.66 7.95 -7.13
C ASN A 86 -16.67 6.81 -7.52
N GLY A 87 -16.42 6.67 -8.82
CA GLY A 87 -15.53 5.65 -9.38
C GLY A 87 -16.18 4.26 -9.51
N LYS A 88 -15.53 3.38 -10.28
CA LYS A 88 -15.89 1.96 -10.32
C LYS A 88 -15.44 1.23 -9.05
N THR A 89 -14.27 1.61 -8.55
CA THR A 89 -13.67 1.06 -7.33
C THR A 89 -13.14 2.19 -6.46
N GLY A 90 -12.99 2.01 -5.16
CA GLY A 90 -12.40 3.01 -4.27
C GLY A 90 -10.90 3.07 -4.49
N LEU A 91 -10.20 2.03 -4.00
CA LEU A 91 -8.80 1.76 -4.30
C LEU A 91 -8.65 0.39 -4.99
N HIS A 92 -7.76 0.33 -5.97
CA HIS A 92 -7.33 -0.91 -6.61
C HIS A 92 -5.83 -1.09 -6.36
N LEU A 93 -5.47 -2.08 -5.56
CA LEU A 93 -4.09 -2.40 -5.17
C LEU A 93 -3.68 -3.71 -5.84
N THR A 94 -2.80 -3.63 -6.83
CA THR A 94 -2.33 -4.80 -7.59
C THR A 94 -0.92 -5.17 -7.15
N ASN A 95 -0.66 -6.47 -6.94
CA ASN A 95 0.63 -7.02 -6.55
C ASN A 95 1.29 -6.21 -5.43
N CYS A 96 0.58 -6.03 -4.32
CA CYS A 96 1.04 -5.28 -3.16
C CYS A 96 1.31 -6.21 -1.98
N SER A 97 2.24 -5.85 -1.09
CA SER A 97 2.49 -6.63 0.12
C SER A 97 2.85 -5.80 1.35
N HIS A 98 2.57 -6.35 2.54
CA HIS A 98 2.82 -5.70 3.84
C HIS A 98 2.24 -4.28 3.92
N LEU A 99 0.94 -4.17 3.66
CA LEU A 99 0.21 -2.90 3.58
C LEU A 99 -1.00 -2.91 4.52
N THR A 100 -1.23 -1.79 5.22
CA THR A 100 -2.41 -1.57 6.05
C THR A 100 -3.25 -0.43 5.49
N LEU A 101 -4.54 -0.68 5.24
CA LEU A 101 -5.56 0.34 5.03
C LEU A 101 -6.35 0.49 6.33
N ARG A 102 -6.41 1.69 6.91
CA ARG A 102 -7.20 1.91 8.13
C ARG A 102 -7.93 3.23 8.24
N HIS A 103 -9.07 3.21 8.94
CA HIS A 103 -9.86 4.43 9.22
C HIS A 103 -10.28 5.19 7.96
N LEU A 104 -10.73 4.48 6.92
CA LEU A 104 -11.23 5.07 5.67
C LEU A 104 -12.70 4.70 5.45
N ARG A 105 -13.43 5.54 4.74
CA ARG A 105 -14.80 5.24 4.27
C ARG A 105 -14.84 5.13 2.75
N PHE A 106 -15.52 4.11 2.23
CA PHE A 106 -15.77 3.92 0.82
C PHE A 106 -17.27 3.84 0.60
N SER A 107 -17.81 4.64 -0.32
CA SER A 107 -19.23 4.57 -0.62
C SER A 107 -19.63 5.02 -2.01
N GLY A 108 -20.63 4.35 -2.58
CA GLY A 108 -21.17 4.68 -3.89
C GLY A 108 -20.30 4.23 -5.05
N GLN A 109 -19.29 3.38 -4.82
CA GLN A 109 -18.51 2.80 -5.91
C GLN A 109 -19.38 1.86 -6.74
N ARG A 110 -19.26 1.93 -8.07
CA ARG A 110 -20.16 1.20 -8.98
C ARG A 110 -19.91 -0.31 -9.08
N ILE A 111 -18.71 -0.78 -8.72
CA ILE A 111 -18.32 -2.19 -8.82
C ILE A 111 -17.85 -2.72 -7.47
N ASN A 112 -16.73 -2.22 -6.94
CA ASN A 112 -16.18 -2.72 -5.67
C ASN A 112 -15.83 -1.58 -4.72
N GLY A 113 -15.94 -1.78 -3.41
CA GLY A 113 -15.39 -0.83 -2.44
C GLY A 113 -13.86 -0.78 -2.58
N LEU A 114 -13.23 -1.94 -2.45
CA LEU A 114 -11.80 -2.15 -2.68
C LEU A 114 -11.57 -3.32 -3.64
N ASN A 115 -10.50 -3.24 -4.42
CA ASN A 115 -9.97 -4.38 -5.17
C ASN A 115 -8.50 -4.61 -4.84
N LEU A 116 -8.16 -5.80 -4.38
CA LEU A 116 -6.79 -6.21 -4.08
C LEU A 116 -6.51 -7.50 -4.84
N ASP A 117 -5.48 -7.50 -5.68
CA ASP A 117 -5.16 -8.65 -6.52
C ASP A 117 -3.66 -8.86 -6.77
N ASP A 118 -3.32 -10.03 -7.31
CA ASP A 118 -1.98 -10.44 -7.76
C ASP A 118 -1.61 -9.91 -9.16
N GLY A 119 -2.51 -9.21 -9.84
CA GLY A 119 -2.32 -8.78 -11.23
C GLY A 119 -2.42 -9.90 -12.26
N GLY A 120 -2.94 -11.07 -11.88
CA GLY A 120 -3.11 -12.24 -12.75
C GLY A 120 -1.93 -13.20 -12.74
N ASP A 121 -0.92 -12.98 -11.89
CA ASP A 121 0.19 -13.92 -11.68
C ASP A 121 0.09 -14.59 -10.32
N SER A 122 -0.50 -15.79 -10.30
CA SER A 122 -0.66 -16.59 -9.08
C SER A 122 0.66 -17.03 -8.43
N ALA A 123 1.80 -16.91 -9.12
CA ALA A 123 3.11 -17.21 -8.52
C ALA A 123 3.60 -16.08 -7.61
N THR A 124 2.99 -14.89 -7.71
CA THR A 124 3.32 -13.71 -6.90
C THR A 124 2.06 -13.13 -6.26
N PRO A 125 1.44 -13.84 -5.30
CA PRO A 125 0.23 -13.37 -4.65
C PRO A 125 0.49 -12.04 -3.94
N ALA A 126 -0.51 -11.15 -3.92
CA ALA A 126 -0.49 -10.03 -2.99
C ALA A 126 -0.59 -10.60 -1.56
N HIS A 127 0.18 -10.10 -0.59
CA HIS A 127 0.24 -10.77 0.71
C HIS A 127 0.47 -9.86 1.92
N HIS A 128 0.08 -10.33 3.10
CA HIS A 128 0.24 -9.59 4.37
C HIS A 128 -0.50 -8.24 4.33
N LEU A 129 -1.78 -8.28 3.97
CA LEU A 129 -2.64 -7.11 3.84
C LEU A 129 -3.56 -6.97 5.05
N VAL A 130 -3.68 -5.76 5.59
CA VAL A 130 -4.56 -5.48 6.73
C VAL A 130 -5.60 -4.45 6.34
N LEU A 131 -6.87 -4.82 6.46
CA LEU A 131 -8.03 -3.96 6.30
C LEU A 131 -8.64 -3.73 7.69
N GLU A 132 -8.47 -2.53 8.23
CA GLU A 132 -8.78 -2.25 9.63
C GLU A 132 -9.69 -1.03 9.80
N ASN A 133 -10.78 -1.17 10.54
CA ASN A 133 -11.66 -0.06 10.89
C ASN A 133 -12.16 0.72 9.66
N LEU A 134 -12.50 -0.01 8.60
CA LEU A 134 -13.05 0.55 7.36
C LEU A 134 -14.57 0.56 7.41
N HIS A 135 -15.20 1.57 6.81
CA HIS A 135 -16.64 1.53 6.51
C HIS A 135 -16.82 1.48 5.01
N ILE A 136 -17.43 0.40 4.51
CA ILE A 136 -17.78 0.25 3.10
C ILE A 136 -19.30 0.18 2.97
N SER A 137 -19.90 1.06 2.17
CA SER A 137 -21.35 1.15 2.06
C SER A 137 -21.86 1.50 0.67
N GLU A 138 -23.06 1.06 0.31
CA GLU A 138 -23.69 1.43 -0.98
C GLU A 138 -22.80 1.07 -2.18
N ILE A 139 -22.35 -0.18 -2.25
CA ILE A 139 -21.47 -0.66 -3.33
C ILE A 139 -22.28 -1.36 -4.42
N GLY A 140 -22.10 -0.90 -5.65
CA GLY A 140 -22.75 -1.45 -6.82
C GLY A 140 -24.27 -1.27 -6.82
N SER A 141 -24.92 -1.92 -7.77
CA SER A 141 -26.38 -1.92 -7.93
C SER A 141 -26.92 -3.35 -8.15
N GLY A 142 -26.26 -4.36 -7.58
CA GLY A 142 -26.50 -5.79 -7.82
C GLY A 142 -25.53 -6.43 -8.83
N GLY A 143 -25.41 -7.77 -8.80
CA GLY A 143 -24.44 -8.53 -9.59
C GLY A 143 -23.18 -8.92 -8.81
N ASN A 144 -22.07 -9.15 -9.50
CA ASN A 144 -20.77 -9.50 -8.90
C ASN A 144 -20.02 -8.23 -8.45
N HIS A 145 -20.49 -7.63 -7.35
CA HIS A 145 -20.00 -6.39 -6.77
C HIS A 145 -19.63 -6.64 -5.32
N ASP A 146 -18.38 -6.32 -4.95
CA ASP A 146 -17.80 -6.73 -3.67
C ASP A 146 -17.47 -5.51 -2.80
N ALA A 147 -17.79 -5.55 -1.50
CA ALA A 147 -17.23 -4.57 -0.57
C ALA A 147 -15.69 -4.66 -0.58
N PHE A 148 -15.18 -5.88 -0.47
CA PHE A 148 -13.77 -6.24 -0.63
C PHE A 148 -13.64 -7.30 -1.72
N LYS A 149 -13.07 -6.94 -2.86
CA LYS A 149 -12.65 -7.93 -3.85
C LYS A 149 -11.20 -8.33 -3.58
N LEU A 150 -10.99 -9.60 -3.23
CA LEU A 150 -9.68 -10.20 -2.97
C LEU A 150 -9.47 -11.36 -3.95
N SER A 151 -8.50 -11.25 -4.85
CA SER A 151 -8.24 -12.26 -5.89
C SER A 151 -6.74 -12.51 -6.02
N GLY A 152 -6.26 -13.70 -5.67
CA GLY A 152 -4.81 -13.95 -5.60
C GLY A 152 -4.16 -13.20 -4.43
N VAL A 153 -4.85 -13.17 -3.29
CA VAL A 153 -4.36 -12.54 -2.06
C VAL A 153 -4.13 -13.63 -1.00
N ASP A 154 -2.89 -13.72 -0.53
CA ASP A 154 -2.49 -14.56 0.60
C ASP A 154 -2.38 -13.72 1.89
N ASP A 155 -2.45 -14.37 3.06
CA ASP A 155 -2.21 -13.76 4.37
C ASP A 155 -2.84 -12.37 4.55
N PHE A 156 -4.13 -12.30 4.81
CA PHE A 156 -4.81 -11.03 5.05
C PHE A 156 -5.62 -11.03 6.34
N ILE A 157 -5.83 -9.83 6.88
CA ILE A 157 -6.63 -9.61 8.08
C ILE A 157 -7.69 -8.56 7.75
N VAL A 158 -8.95 -8.88 8.02
CA VAL A 158 -10.05 -7.90 8.04
C VAL A 158 -10.56 -7.79 9.46
N ARG A 159 -10.51 -6.59 10.06
CA ARG A 159 -10.93 -6.39 11.46
C ARG A 159 -11.57 -5.03 11.70
N GLY A 160 -12.59 -5.00 12.56
CA GLY A 160 -13.28 -3.76 12.94
C GLY A 160 -13.99 -3.05 11.78
N CYS A 161 -14.21 -3.73 10.65
CA CYS A 161 -14.86 -3.14 9.48
C CYS A 161 -16.38 -3.23 9.58
N THR A 162 -17.05 -2.21 9.04
CA THR A 162 -18.51 -2.17 8.88
C THR A 162 -18.86 -2.21 7.40
N ILE A 163 -19.74 -3.15 7.03
CA ILE A 163 -20.28 -3.28 5.67
C ILE A 163 -21.79 -3.11 5.77
N THR A 164 -22.34 -2.16 5.03
CA THR A 164 -23.78 -1.80 5.06
C THR A 164 -24.32 -1.54 3.68
#